data_AF-A0A836P696-F1
#
_entry.id   AF-A0A836P696-F1
#
_cell.length_a   1.000
_cell.length_b   1.000
_cell.length_c   1.000
_cell.angle_alpha   90.00
_cell.angle_beta   90.00
_cell.angle_gamma   90.00
#
_symmetry.space_group_name_H-M   'P 1'
#
loop_
_entity.id
_entity.type
_entity.pdbx_description
1 polymer ?
#
loop_
_entity_poly.entity_id
_entity_poly.type
_entity_poly.pdbx_seq_one_letter_code
_entity_poly.pdbx_strand_id
1 'polypeptide(L)' 'RSADRILKLVPDQPEALRDRGMAYLHLGHRNGARHDLSRYLVLNPGAQDAANLHEHLVELNSQRSRAH' A
#
# COMPACT_ATOMS: atom_id res chain seq x y z
N ARG A 1 8.01 12.46 0.02
CA ARG A 1 7.30 13.14 1.14
C ARG A 1 6.05 13.93 0.71
N SER A 2 5.74 14.07 -0.60
CA SER A 2 4.49 14.69 -1.07
C SER A 2 3.26 13.93 -0.58
N ALA A 3 3.28 12.60 -0.68
CA ALA A 3 2.19 11.73 -0.22
C ALA A 3 1.84 11.93 1.26
N ASP A 4 2.83 12.03 2.16
CA ASP A 4 2.58 12.24 3.60
C ASP A 4 1.86 13.56 3.90
N ARG A 5 2.18 14.61 3.14
CA ARG A 5 1.49 15.90 3.29
C ARG A 5 0.06 15.82 2.78
N ILE A 6 -0.16 15.14 1.64
CA ILE A 6 -1.49 14.93 1.08
C ILE A 6 -2.34 14.14 2.07
N LEU A 7 -1.83 13.04 2.62
CA LEU A 7 -2.56 12.17 3.54
C LEU A 7 -2.83 12.82 4.92
N LYS A 8 -2.11 13.89 5.27
CA LYS A 8 -2.47 14.71 6.44
C LYS A 8 -3.70 15.59 6.19
N LEU A 9 -3.91 16.03 4.95
CA LEU A 9 -5.02 16.90 4.56
C LEU A 9 -6.23 16.09 4.08
N VAL A 10 -5.97 14.99 3.36
CA VAL A 10 -6.96 14.07 2.79
C VAL A 10 -6.48 12.64 3.07
N PRO A 11 -6.85 12.05 4.22
CA PRO A 11 -6.33 10.75 4.67
C PRO A 11 -6.62 9.56 3.75
N ASP A 12 -7.73 9.64 2.99
CA ASP A 12 -8.17 8.59 2.08
C ASP A 12 -7.97 8.98 0.60
N GLN A 13 -6.96 9.82 0.29
CA GLN A 13 -6.61 10.15 -1.10
C GLN A 13 -5.96 8.90 -1.75
N PRO A 14 -6.59 8.25 -2.75
CA PRO A 14 -6.16 6.95 -3.26
C PRO A 14 -4.76 6.95 -3.87
N GLU A 15 -4.44 7.90 -4.74
CA GLU A 15 -3.13 8.02 -5.38
C GLU A 15 -2.00 8.21 -4.36
N ALA A 16 -2.22 8.99 -3.31
CA ALA A 16 -1.24 9.23 -2.26
C ALA A 16 -1.02 7.99 -1.38
N LEU A 17 -2.08 7.21 -1.11
CA LEU A 17 -1.97 5.91 -0.46
C LEU A 17 -1.16 4.95 -1.33
N ARG A 18 -1.47 4.85 -2.64
CA ARG A 18 -0.72 4.00 -3.56
C ARG A 18 0.76 4.38 -3.60
N ASP A 19 1.06 5.65 -3.84
CA ASP A 19 2.43 6.14 -3.99
C ASP A 19 3.24 5.93 -2.71
N ARG A 20 2.64 6.16 -1.52
CA ARG A 20 3.32 5.90 -0.24
C ARG A 20 3.48 4.40 0.03
N GLY A 21 2.47 3.59 -0.28
CA GLY A 21 2.52 2.15 -0.13
C GLY A 21 3.62 1.51 -0.97
N MET A 22 3.77 1.93 -2.23
CA MET A 22 4.85 1.49 -3.11
C MET A 22 6.23 1.96 -2.61
N ALA A 23 6.34 3.20 -2.15
CA ALA A 23 7.58 3.68 -1.55
C ALA A 23 7.96 2.85 -0.31
N TYR A 24 7.01 2.53 0.56
CA TYR A 24 7.24 1.65 1.70
C TYR A 24 7.63 0.24 1.30
N LEU A 25 7.08 -0.29 0.21
CA LEU A 25 7.46 -1.60 -0.31
C LEU A 25 8.93 -1.61 -0.72
N HIS A 26 9.37 -0.60 -1.48
CA HIS A 26 10.77 -0.45 -1.90
C HIS A 26 11.73 -0.25 -0.71
N LEU A 27 11.28 0.41 0.36
CA LEU A 27 12.05 0.61 1.58
C LEU A 27 12.04 -0.61 2.52
N GLY A 28 11.36 -1.70 2.16
CA GLY A 28 11.21 -2.88 3.03
C GLY A 28 10.32 -2.63 4.25
N HIS A 29 9.62 -1.49 4.32
CA HIS A 29 8.68 -1.16 5.38
C HIS A 29 7.34 -1.88 5.14
N ARG A 30 7.36 -3.21 5.25
CA ARG A 30 6.28 -4.13 4.83
C ARG A 30 4.93 -3.81 5.47
N ASN A 31 4.90 -3.44 6.75
CA ASN A 31 3.66 -3.12 7.46
C ASN A 31 2.97 -1.87 6.91
N GLY A 32 3.75 -0.81 6.69
CA GLY A 32 3.24 0.44 6.08
C GLY A 32 2.79 0.22 4.64
N ALA A 33 3.59 -0.49 3.84
CA ALA A 33 3.23 -0.85 2.47
C ALA A 33 1.88 -1.59 2.42
N ARG A 34 1.74 -2.62 3.25
CA ARG A 34 0.52 -3.41 3.34
C ARG A 34 -0.69 -2.55 3.73
N HIS A 35 -0.53 -1.69 4.73
CA HIS A 35 -1.62 -0.81 5.19
C HIS A 35 -2.10 0.10 4.05
N ASP A 36 -1.20 0.86 3.45
CA ASP A 36 -1.56 1.85 2.43
C ASP A 36 -2.10 1.20 1.16
N LEU A 37 -1.46 0.14 0.66
CA LEU A 37 -1.90 -0.57 -0.55
C LEU A 37 -3.25 -1.27 -0.34
N SER A 38 -3.50 -1.84 0.85
CA SER A 38 -4.82 -2.43 1.14
C SER A 38 -5.92 -1.38 1.17
N ARG A 39 -5.64 -0.19 1.71
CA ARG A 39 -6.60 0.92 1.75
C ARG A 39 -6.88 1.46 0.35
N TYR A 40 -5.85 1.61 -0.48
CA TYR A 40 -5.99 2.01 -1.89
C TYR A 40 -6.94 1.07 -2.66
N LEU A 41 -6.77 -0.24 -2.55
CA LEU A 41 -7.60 -1.22 -3.26
C LEU A 41 -9.05 -1.24 -2.79
N VAL A 42 -9.31 -0.96 -1.51
CA VAL A 42 -10.67 -0.80 -0.99
C VAL A 42 -11.34 0.44 -1.58
N LEU A 43 -10.59 1.53 -1.75
CA LEU A 43 -11.11 2.80 -2.29
C LEU A 43 -11.23 2.78 -3.81
N ASN A 44 -10.38 2.03 -4.51
CA ASN A 44 -10.36 1.92 -5.96
C ASN A 44 -10.27 0.45 -6.44
N PRO A 45 -11.37 -0.31 -6.34
CA PRO A 45 -11.38 -1.72 -6.72
C PRO A 45 -11.22 -1.94 -8.25
N GLY A 46 -11.50 -0.92 -9.05
CA GLY A 46 -11.37 -0.96 -10.52
C GLY A 46 -10.02 -0.45 -11.04
N ALA A 47 -9.04 -0.26 -10.15
CA ALA A 47 -7.74 0.27 -10.55
C ALA A 47 -7.02 -0.68 -11.53
N GLN A 48 -6.38 -0.11 -12.54
CA GLN A 48 -5.67 -0.89 -13.56
C GLN A 48 -4.50 -1.71 -12.98
N ASP A 49 -3.91 -1.21 -11.90
CA ASP A 49 -2.81 -1.84 -11.16
C ASP A 49 -3.30 -2.76 -10.03
N ALA A 50 -4.61 -2.93 -9.85
CA ALA A 50 -5.16 -3.68 -8.72
C ALA A 50 -4.62 -5.11 -8.65
N ALA A 51 -4.58 -5.83 -9.77
CA ALA A 51 -4.10 -7.21 -9.82
C ALA A 51 -2.64 -7.33 -9.33
N ASN A 52 -1.76 -6.43 -9.78
CA ASN A 52 -0.36 -6.43 -9.37
C ASN A 52 -0.19 -6.11 -7.87
N LEU A 53 -0.95 -5.16 -7.35
CA LEU A 53 -0.90 -4.83 -5.93
C LEU A 53 -1.47 -5.95 -5.04
N HIS A 54 -2.44 -6.71 -5.54
CA HIS A 54 -2.92 -7.92 -4.85
C HIS A 54 -1.81 -8.97 -4.70
N GLU A 55 -1.01 -9.21 -5.76
CA GLU A 55 0.14 -10.12 -5.70
C GLU A 55 1.15 -9.67 -4.63
N HIS A 56 1.50 -8.38 -4.64
CA HIS A 56 2.41 -7.80 -3.64
C HIS A 56 1.86 -7.96 -2.21
N LEU A 57 0.55 -7.80 -2.00
CA LEU A 57 -0.08 -8.00 -0.70
C LEU A 57 -0.06 -9.46 -0.24
N VAL A 58 -0.24 -10.41 -1.15
CA VAL A 58 -0.11 -11.85 -0.84
C VAL A 58 1.32 -12.17 -0.39
N GLU A 59 2.33 -11.66 -1.08
CA GLU A 59 3.74 -11.81 -0.69
C GLU A 59 4.08 -11.12 0.64
N LEU A 60 3.50 -9.94 0.90
CA LEU A 60 3.65 -9.24 2.17
C LEU A 60 3.07 -10.05 3.34
N ASN A 61 1.95 -10.73 3.11
CA ASN A 61 1.28 -11.55 4.13
C ASN A 61 1.96 -12.90 4.35
N SER A 62 2.48 -13.54 3.30
CA SER A 62 3.16 -14.86 3.42
C SER A 62 4.47 -14.79 4.19
N GLN A 63 5.17 -13.65 4.13
CA GLN A 63 6.41 -13.45 4.89
C GLN A 63 6.19 -13.14 6.37
N ARG A 64 4.96 -12.74 6.76
CA ARG A 64 4.60 -12.53 8.17
C ARG A 64 4.52 -13.84 8.96
N SER A 65 4.26 -14.95 8.28
CA SER A 65 4.15 -16.30 8.84
C SER A 65 5.49 -17.02 9.04
N ARG A 66 6.62 -16.49 8.55
CA ARG A 66 7.96 -17.10 8.71
C ARG A 66 8.78 -16.54 9.87
N ALA A 67 8.28 -15.51 10.55
CA ALA A 67 8.91 -14.97 11.76
C ALA A 67 8.22 -15.57 12.99
N HIS A 68 8.49 -16.84 13.28
CA HIS A 68 8.13 -17.44 14.57
C HIS A 68 9.08 -18.59 14.92
#